data_AF-A0AAP0ZNW3-F1
#
_entry.id   AF-A0AAP0ZNW3-F1
#
_cell.length_a   1.000
_cell.length_b   1.000
_cell.length_c   1.000
_cell.angle_alpha   90.00
_cell.angle_beta   90.00
_cell.angle_gamma   90.00
#
_symmetry.space_group_name_H-M   'P 1'
#
loop_
_entity.id
_entity.type
_entity.pdbx_description
1 polymer ?
#
loop_
_entity_poly.entity_id
_entity_poly.type
_entity_poly.pdbx_seq_one_letter_code
_entity_poly.pdbx_strand_id
1 'polypeptide(L)'
;MGINIVQFQPGLSLSEFVDRDGTEAKCYRALYRWRWPKGFRCPQCDGRARSRFRRDGQVYYQCRACRHQTTLRAGTLLQSSKLPLRLWMQAIYLLTSSKTNLAALELKRHLGVTYKAAWRMKHKIMQAMTEREEPRKLKGFVQ
;
A
#
# COMPACT_ATOMS: atom_id res chain seq x y z
N MET A 1 18.00 0.06 -34.58
CA MET A 1 16.93 0.55 -33.69
C MET A 1 17.51 0.75 -32.30
N GLY A 2 17.49 1.98 -31.77
CA GLY A 2 17.92 2.24 -30.39
C GLY A 2 16.87 1.74 -29.41
N ILE A 3 17.21 0.76 -28.59
CA ILE A 3 16.32 0.22 -27.56
C ILE A 3 16.20 1.28 -26.45
N ASN A 4 14.99 1.78 -26.22
CA ASN A 4 14.74 2.67 -25.09
C ASN A 4 14.76 1.86 -23.79
N ILE A 5 15.90 1.83 -23.11
CA ILE A 5 16.11 1.08 -21.85
C ILE A 5 15.11 1.46 -20.74
N VAL A 6 14.53 2.66 -20.75
CA VAL A 6 13.50 3.08 -19.79
C VAL A 6 12.19 2.34 -20.04
N GLN A 7 11.93 1.90 -21.26
CA GLN A 7 10.74 1.11 -21.58
C GLN A 7 10.85 -0.36 -21.15
N PHE A 8 12.07 -0.88 -20.93
CA PHE A 8 12.33 -2.28 -20.57
C PHE A 8 12.65 -2.47 -19.09
N GLN A 9 12.14 -1.61 -18.20
CA GLN A 9 12.35 -1.81 -16.77
C GLN A 9 11.70 -3.11 -16.28
N PRO A 10 12.41 -3.94 -15.51
CA PRO A 10 11.86 -5.16 -14.94
C PRO A 10 10.74 -4.80 -13.97
N GLY A 11 9.51 -5.18 -14.32
CA GLY A 11 8.33 -5.03 -13.49
C GLY A 11 7.95 -6.36 -12.83
N LEU A 12 7.15 -6.27 -11.78
CA LEU A 12 6.45 -7.44 -11.25
C LEU A 12 5.35 -7.82 -12.24
N SER A 13 5.33 -9.05 -12.72
CA SER A 13 4.26 -9.53 -13.60
C SER A 13 2.97 -9.78 -12.80
N LEU A 14 1.84 -9.88 -13.52
CA LEU A 14 0.54 -10.09 -12.88
C LEU A 14 0.48 -11.46 -12.18
N SER A 15 1.05 -12.50 -12.80
CA SER A 15 1.14 -13.84 -12.22
C SER A 15 1.94 -13.83 -10.92
N GLU A 16 3.14 -13.25 -10.94
CA GLU A 16 3.98 -13.13 -9.74
C GLU A 16 3.29 -12.32 -8.64
N PHE A 17 2.56 -11.25 -9.00
CA PHE A 17 1.77 -10.49 -8.05
C PHE A 17 0.67 -11.35 -7.41
N VAL A 18 -0.09 -12.11 -8.20
CA VAL A 18 -1.14 -13.00 -7.69
C VAL A 18 -0.55 -14.08 -6.77
N ASP A 19 0.61 -14.63 -7.12
CA ASP A 19 1.29 -15.62 -6.29
C ASP A 19 1.77 -15.02 -4.97
N ARG A 20 2.33 -13.81 -5.00
CA ARG A 20 2.87 -13.15 -3.81
C ARG A 20 1.80 -12.56 -2.90
N ASP A 21 0.77 -11.94 -3.47
CA ASP A 21 -0.20 -11.06 -2.78
C ASP A 21 -1.67 -11.40 -3.08
N GLY A 22 -1.97 -12.54 -3.71
CA GLY A 22 -3.34 -12.89 -4.16
C GLY A 22 -4.37 -13.20 -3.07
N THR A 23 -3.98 -13.28 -1.80
CA THR A 23 -4.89 -13.54 -0.67
C THR A 23 -4.82 -12.44 0.39
N GLU A 24 -5.91 -12.25 1.14
CA GLU A 24 -5.96 -11.27 2.24
C GLU A 24 -4.87 -11.55 3.30
N ALA A 25 -4.59 -12.82 3.60
CA ALA A 25 -3.56 -13.22 4.54
C ALA A 25 -2.14 -12.88 4.04
N LYS A 26 -1.86 -13.10 2.76
CA LYS A 26 -0.58 -12.71 2.13
C LYS A 26 -0.40 -11.19 2.15
N CYS A 27 -1.43 -10.44 1.75
CA CYS A 27 -1.45 -8.98 1.81
C CYS A 27 -1.22 -8.45 3.24
N TYR A 28 -1.85 -9.06 4.23
CA TYR A 28 -1.66 -8.69 5.64
C TYR A 28 -0.20 -8.89 6.08
N ARG A 29 0.42 -10.02 5.73
CA ARG A 29 1.82 -10.31 6.03
C ARG A 29 2.78 -9.37 5.30
N ALA A 30 2.49 -9.03 4.04
CA ALA A 30 3.26 -8.04 3.28
C ALA A 30 3.21 -6.67 3.97
N LEU A 31 2.00 -6.16 4.25
CA LEU A 31 1.81 -4.87 4.91
C LEU A 31 2.44 -4.83 6.31
N TYR A 32 2.35 -5.92 7.07
CA TYR A 32 3.01 -6.04 8.38
C TYR A 32 4.51 -5.86 8.27
N ARG A 33 5.15 -6.55 7.32
CA ARG A 33 6.59 -6.45 7.08
C ARG A 33 7.00 -5.06 6.61
N TRP A 34 6.21 -4.41 5.75
CA TRP A 34 6.51 -3.06 5.28
C TRP A 34 6.41 -2.02 6.40
N ARG A 35 5.37 -2.10 7.24
CA ARG A 35 5.19 -1.18 8.36
C ARG A 35 6.20 -1.42 9.48
N TRP A 36 6.49 -2.67 9.76
CA TRP A 36 7.24 -3.11 10.93
C TRP A 36 8.29 -4.18 10.55
N PRO A 37 9.36 -3.79 9.83
CA PRO A 37 10.35 -4.73 9.30
C PRO A 37 11.11 -5.49 10.39
N LYS A 38 11.32 -4.85 11.55
CA LYS A 38 11.98 -5.44 12.73
C LYS A 38 10.97 -5.91 13.79
N GLY A 39 9.72 -6.16 13.39
CA GLY A 39 8.61 -6.40 14.29
C GLY A 39 7.94 -5.11 14.77
N PHE A 40 6.78 -5.27 15.42
CA PHE A 40 5.93 -4.16 15.87
C PHE A 40 6.71 -3.08 16.62
N ARG A 41 6.45 -1.83 16.27
CA ARG A 41 6.80 -0.66 17.06
C ARG A 41 5.58 0.22 17.26
N CYS A 42 5.37 0.63 18.52
CA CYS A 42 4.26 1.50 18.88
C CYS A 42 4.44 2.88 18.21
N PRO A 43 3.41 3.41 17.52
CA PRO A 43 3.51 4.73 16.89
C PRO A 43 3.61 5.88 17.89
N GLN A 44 3.30 5.66 19.18
CA GLN A 44 3.30 6.71 20.20
C GLN A 44 4.56 6.72 21.09
N CYS A 45 5.14 5.55 21.40
CA CYS A 45 6.29 5.46 22.32
C CYS A 45 7.46 4.60 21.80
N ASP A 46 7.40 4.14 20.55
CA ASP A 46 8.36 3.22 19.91
C ASP A 46 8.58 1.86 20.63
N GLY A 47 7.81 1.58 21.69
CA GLY A 47 7.87 0.31 22.42
C GLY A 47 7.58 -0.91 21.54
N ARG A 48 8.31 -2.01 21.79
CA ARG A 48 8.24 -3.25 21.00
C ARG A 48 7.27 -4.30 21.54
N ALA A 49 7.06 -4.27 22.85
CA ALA A 49 6.20 -5.21 23.55
C ALA A 49 4.72 -4.87 23.29
N ARG A 50 3.94 -5.89 22.90
CA ARG A 50 2.54 -5.74 22.52
C ARG A 50 1.69 -6.93 22.95
N SER A 51 0.41 -6.68 23.17
CA SER A 51 -0.64 -7.70 23.07
C SER A 51 -1.35 -7.58 21.72
N ARG A 52 -1.93 -8.69 21.26
CA ARG A 52 -2.71 -8.75 20.02
C ARG A 52 -4.07 -9.33 20.34
N PHE A 53 -5.13 -8.68 19.87
CA PHE A 53 -6.50 -9.17 20.00
C PHE A 53 -7.30 -8.87 18.73
N ARG A 54 -8.46 -9.53 18.60
CA ARG A 54 -9.39 -9.31 17.49
C ARG A 54 -10.69 -8.72 18.03
N ARG A 55 -11.22 -7.73 17.30
CA ARG A 55 -12.53 -7.13 17.55
C ARG A 55 -13.15 -6.79 16.20
N ASP A 56 -14.39 -7.19 15.97
CA ASP A 56 -15.15 -6.93 14.73
C ASP A 56 -14.39 -7.36 13.46
N GLY A 57 -13.72 -8.52 13.51
CA GLY A 57 -12.90 -9.05 12.41
C GLY A 57 -11.56 -8.33 12.18
N GLN A 58 -11.30 -7.21 12.88
CA GLN A 58 -10.08 -6.43 12.78
C GLN A 58 -9.07 -6.83 13.86
N VAL A 59 -7.78 -6.87 13.49
CA VAL A 59 -6.68 -7.14 14.44
C VAL A 59 -6.18 -5.83 15.03
N TYR A 60 -6.16 -5.76 16.36
CA TYR A 60 -5.60 -4.67 17.14
C TYR A 60 -4.29 -5.09 17.79
N TYR A 61 -3.38 -4.13 17.90
CA TYR A 61 -2.12 -4.23 18.62
C TYR A 61 -2.14 -3.20 19.73
N GLN A 62 -2.05 -3.65 20.98
CA GLN A 62 -1.95 -2.76 22.13
C GLN A 62 -0.52 -2.77 22.66
N CYS A 63 0.09 -1.60 22.75
CA CYS A 63 1.40 -1.44 23.34
C CYS A 63 1.37 -1.79 24.83
N ARG A 64 2.34 -2.56 25.31
CA ARG A 64 2.47 -2.86 26.75
C ARG A 64 3.06 -1.70 27.56
N ALA A 65 3.83 -0.81 26.94
CA ALA A 65 4.46 0.32 27.63
C ALA A 65 3.49 1.48 27.86
N CYS A 66 2.83 1.98 26.81
CA CYS A 66 1.94 3.16 26.91
C CYS A 66 0.45 2.83 26.76
N ARG A 67 0.06 1.56 26.67
CA ARG A 67 -1.33 1.09 26.47
C ARG A 67 -2.03 1.57 25.19
N HIS A 68 -1.34 2.33 24.33
CA HIS A 68 -1.87 2.79 23.05
C HIS A 68 -2.29 1.63 22.15
N GLN A 69 -3.48 1.74 21.57
CA GLN A 69 -4.03 0.77 20.64
C GLN A 69 -3.88 1.24 19.20
N THR A 70 -3.34 0.38 18.35
CA THR A 70 -3.18 0.66 16.93
C THR A 70 -3.59 -0.55 16.10
N THR A 71 -3.94 -0.32 14.84
CA THR A 71 -4.17 -1.41 13.88
C THR A 71 -3.07 -1.39 12.83
N LEU A 72 -2.97 -2.45 12.04
CA LEU A 72 -1.99 -2.50 10.96
C LEU A 72 -2.19 -1.36 9.93
N ARG A 73 -3.43 -0.88 9.77
CA ARG A 73 -3.80 0.17 8.81
C ARG A 73 -3.71 1.59 9.39
N ALA A 74 -3.60 1.74 10.71
CA ALA A 74 -3.63 3.06 11.36
C ALA A 74 -2.40 3.89 11.01
N GLY A 75 -2.56 5.17 10.66
CA GLY A 75 -1.46 6.01 10.20
C GLY A 75 -0.84 5.54 8.89
N THR A 76 -1.63 4.90 8.01
CA THR A 76 -1.22 4.55 6.64
C THR A 76 -2.27 5.07 5.66
N LEU A 77 -1.98 5.06 4.36
CA LEU A 77 -2.97 5.36 3.31
C LEU A 77 -4.26 4.50 3.43
N LEU A 78 -4.15 3.31 4.03
CA LEU A 78 -5.24 2.35 4.24
C LEU A 78 -6.13 2.69 5.44
N GLN A 79 -5.80 3.74 6.19
CA GLN A 79 -6.56 4.17 7.36
C GLN A 79 -8.01 4.47 7.00
N SER A 80 -8.92 4.05 7.89
CA SER A 80 -10.37 4.20 7.78
C SER A 80 -10.99 3.57 6.54
N SER A 81 -10.27 2.68 5.84
CA SER A 81 -10.83 1.90 4.73
C SER A 81 -11.50 0.63 5.24
N LYS A 82 -12.74 0.40 4.80
CA LYS A 82 -13.48 -0.86 4.99
C LYS A 82 -13.19 -1.89 3.89
N LEU A 83 -12.39 -1.54 2.88
CA LEU A 83 -12.08 -2.46 1.78
C LEU A 83 -11.06 -3.53 2.24
N PRO A 84 -11.11 -4.74 1.68
CA PRO A 84 -10.07 -5.75 1.87
C PRO A 84 -8.67 -5.23 1.46
N LEU A 85 -7.63 -5.68 2.15
CA LEU A 85 -6.24 -5.35 1.80
C LEU A 85 -5.90 -5.85 0.39
N ARG A 86 -6.47 -6.97 -0.04
CA ARG A 86 -6.26 -7.51 -1.39
C ARG A 86 -6.59 -6.47 -2.48
N LEU A 87 -7.71 -5.76 -2.35
CA LEU A 87 -8.11 -4.75 -3.33
C LEU A 87 -7.14 -3.55 -3.32
N TRP A 88 -6.63 -3.18 -2.16
CA TRP A 88 -5.61 -2.14 -2.07
C TRP A 88 -4.28 -2.55 -2.71
N MET A 89 -3.82 -3.78 -2.49
CA MET A 89 -2.61 -4.28 -3.13
C MET A 89 -2.77 -4.36 -4.65
N GLN A 90 -3.93 -4.80 -5.13
CA GLN A 90 -4.26 -4.77 -6.57
C GLN A 90 -4.27 -3.35 -7.13
N ALA A 91 -4.86 -2.39 -6.41
CA ALA A 91 -4.89 -0.99 -6.84
C ALA A 91 -3.48 -0.39 -6.92
N ILE A 92 -2.64 -0.66 -5.92
CA ILE A 92 -1.24 -0.24 -5.91
C ILE A 92 -0.52 -0.86 -7.11
N TYR A 93 -0.62 -2.19 -7.28
CA TYR A 93 -0.01 -2.90 -8.41
C TYR A 93 -0.40 -2.29 -9.76
N LEU A 94 -1.70 -2.08 -10.01
CA LEU A 94 -2.20 -1.53 -11.27
C LEU A 94 -1.68 -0.11 -11.54
N LEU A 95 -1.70 0.76 -10.51
CA LEU A 95 -1.26 2.15 -10.65
C LEU A 95 0.27 2.27 -10.79
N THR A 96 1.04 1.38 -10.17
CA THR A 96 2.51 1.43 -10.23
C THR A 96 3.10 0.68 -11.43
N SER A 97 2.36 -0.28 -11.99
CA SER A 97 2.78 -1.03 -13.19
C SER A 97 2.43 -0.28 -14.49
N SER A 98 1.40 0.56 -14.47
CA SER A 98 1.03 1.38 -15.62
C SER A 98 2.01 2.54 -15.81
N LYS A 99 2.62 2.63 -17.00
CA LYS A 99 3.42 3.80 -17.41
C LYS A 99 2.57 5.07 -17.54
N THR A 100 1.28 4.90 -17.82
CA THR A 100 0.28 5.96 -17.92
C THR A 100 -0.57 6.00 -16.66
N ASN A 101 -1.09 7.18 -16.30
CA ASN A 101 -1.92 7.34 -15.12
C ASN A 101 -3.30 6.69 -15.34
N LEU A 102 -3.51 5.48 -14.81
CA LEU A 102 -4.74 4.70 -14.96
C LEU A 102 -5.99 5.49 -14.50
N ALA A 103 -7.05 5.52 -15.31
CA ALA A 103 -8.28 6.24 -14.95
C ALA A 103 -9.00 5.59 -13.75
N ALA A 104 -9.65 6.39 -12.90
CA ALA A 104 -10.42 5.86 -11.77
C ALA A 104 -11.59 4.96 -12.21
N LEU A 105 -12.15 5.23 -13.40
CA LEU A 105 -13.21 4.40 -14.00
C LEU A 105 -12.69 3.02 -14.42
N GLU A 106 -11.46 2.94 -14.88
CA GLU A 106 -10.81 1.68 -15.25
C GLU A 106 -10.42 0.90 -13.99
N LEU A 107 -9.87 1.58 -12.98
CA LEU A 107 -9.60 0.99 -11.67
C LEU A 107 -10.86 0.37 -11.04
N LYS A 108 -12.01 1.05 -11.19
CA LYS A 108 -13.32 0.52 -10.77
C LYS A 108 -13.62 -0.82 -11.44
N ARG A 109 -13.41 -0.94 -12.76
CA ARG A 109 -13.68 -2.17 -13.53
C ARG A 109 -12.76 -3.31 -13.09
N HIS A 110 -11.47 -3.04 -12.89
CA HIS A 110 -10.52 -4.05 -12.43
C HIS A 110 -10.80 -4.57 -11.02
N LEU A 111 -11.17 -3.68 -10.09
CA LEU A 111 -11.34 -4.03 -8.68
C LEU A 111 -12.77 -4.46 -8.30
N GLY A 112 -13.75 -4.20 -9.16
CA GLY A 112 -15.16 -4.49 -8.87
C GLY A 112 -15.74 -3.65 -7.73
N VAL A 113 -15.25 -2.43 -7.53
CA VAL A 113 -15.69 -1.52 -6.45
C VAL A 113 -16.57 -0.38 -6.97
N THR A 114 -17.12 0.45 -6.07
CA THR A 114 -17.80 1.67 -6.48
C THR A 114 -16.81 2.69 -7.06
N TYR A 115 -17.29 3.56 -7.96
CA TYR A 115 -16.43 4.62 -8.52
C TYR A 115 -15.82 5.50 -7.42
N LYS A 116 -16.62 5.89 -6.41
CA LYS A 116 -16.16 6.69 -5.27
C LYS A 116 -15.02 5.99 -4.50
N ALA A 117 -15.10 4.67 -4.33
CA ALA A 117 -14.03 3.89 -3.70
C ALA A 117 -12.76 3.89 -4.56
N ALA A 118 -12.87 3.56 -5.85
CA ALA A 118 -11.74 3.56 -6.78
C ALA A 118 -11.06 4.93 -6.87
N TRP A 119 -11.85 6.01 -6.97
CA TRP A 119 -11.34 7.38 -7.01
C TRP A 119 -10.55 7.72 -5.73
N ARG A 120 -11.10 7.42 -4.53
CA ARG A 120 -10.37 7.66 -3.26
C ARG A 120 -9.10 6.82 -3.15
N MET A 121 -9.13 5.57 -3.58
CA MET A 121 -7.95 4.70 -3.59
C MET A 121 -6.87 5.29 -4.47
N LYS A 122 -7.22 5.67 -5.70
CA LYS A 122 -6.31 6.32 -6.65
C LYS A 122 -5.69 7.58 -6.04
N HIS A 123 -6.51 8.50 -5.53
CA HIS A 123 -6.02 9.76 -4.95
C HIS A 123 -5.05 9.55 -3.80
N LYS A 124 -5.38 8.64 -2.86
CA LYS A 124 -4.49 8.32 -1.73
C LYS A 124 -3.16 7.71 -2.18
N ILE A 125 -3.17 6.85 -3.20
CA ILE A 125 -1.95 6.22 -3.73
C ILE A 125 -1.10 7.26 -4.45
N MET A 126 -1.71 8.08 -5.33
CA MET A 126 -1.01 9.15 -6.05
C MET A 126 -0.42 10.18 -5.08
N GLN A 127 -1.17 10.59 -4.06
CA GLN A 127 -0.67 11.51 -3.04
C GLN A 127 0.56 10.93 -2.33
N ALA A 128 0.51 9.65 -1.92
CA ALA A 128 1.66 9.00 -1.27
C ALA A 128 2.88 8.89 -2.21
N MET A 129 2.66 8.72 -3.52
CA MET A 129 3.74 8.75 -4.52
C MET A 129 4.32 10.16 -4.67
N THR A 130 3.48 11.19 -4.72
CA THR A 130 3.91 12.60 -4.78
C THR A 130 4.72 12.99 -3.56
N GLU A 131 4.22 12.72 -2.35
CA GLU A 131 4.93 12.99 -1.08
C GLU A 131 6.29 12.28 -1.02
N ARG A 132 6.40 11.10 -1.65
CA ARG A 132 7.66 10.35 -1.70
C ARG A 132 8.67 10.94 -2.70
N GLU A 133 8.20 11.48 -3.81
CA GLU A 133 9.04 12.09 -4.86
C GLU A 133 9.35 13.57 -4.59
N GLU A 134 8.55 14.28 -3.78
CA GLU A 134 8.76 15.69 -3.42
C GLU A 134 10.19 16.05 -2.97
N PRO A 135 10.88 15.28 -2.10
CA PRO A 135 12.27 15.60 -1.73
C PRO A 135 13.29 15.25 -2.82
N ARG A 136 12.90 14.54 -3.89
CA ARG A 136 13.81 14.07 -4.93
C ARG A 136 14.09 15.18 -5.93
N LYS A 137 15.28 15.78 -5.84
CA LYS A 137 15.78 16.70 -6.87
C LYS A 137 16.44 15.91 -8.01
N LEU A 138 15.97 16.14 -9.24
CA LEU A 138 16.64 15.65 -10.44
C LEU A 138 18.00 16.36 -10.58
N LYS A 139 19.02 15.62 -11.03
CA LYS A 139 20.37 16.15 -11.30
C LYS A 139 20.70 15.94 -12.78
N GLY A 140 21.49 16.83 -13.35
CA GLY A 140 21.86 16.81 -14.77
C GLY A 140 20.99 17.76 -15.60
N PHE A 141 20.99 17.56 -16.92
CA PHE A 141 20.18 18.34 -17.86
C PHE A 141 18.73 17.84 -17.81
N VAL A 142 17.82 18.69 -17.33
CA VAL A 142 16.38 18.44 -17.27
C VAL A 142 15.75 19.31 -18.35
N GLN A 143 15.22 18.69 -19.40
CA GLN A 143 14.58 19.36 -20.54
C GLN A 143 13.08 19.13 -20.52
#